data_AF-A0A9E2XDU1-F1
#
_entry.id   AF-A0A9E2XDU1-F1
#
_cell.length_a   1.000
_cell.length_b   1.000
_cell.length_c   1.000
_cell.angle_alpha   90.00
_cell.angle_beta   90.00
_cell.angle_gamma   90.00
#
_symmetry.space_group_name_H-M   'P 1'
#
loop_
_entity.id
_entity.type
_entity.pdbx_description
1 polymer ?
#
loop_
_entity_poly.entity_id
_entity_poly.type
_entity_poly.pdbx_seq_one_letter_code
_entity_poly.pdbx_strand_id
1 'polypeptide(L)'
;MANGVAIHIGRKSRKRGLTTRQRASSLYRLWHTIQDIKEDAEQMKDSELVLLVGMIELLVEERTAGLTPRGAMLAAADTTRPH
;
A
#
# COMPACT_ATOMS: atom_id res chain seq x y z
N MET A 1 -5.63 -25.38 -48.65
CA MET A 1 -6.27 -24.16 -48.11
C MET A 1 -6.18 -24.23 -46.59
N ALA A 2 -5.36 -23.39 -45.96
CA ALA A 2 -5.07 -23.46 -44.53
C ALA A 2 -6.09 -22.64 -43.74
N ASN A 3 -6.87 -23.31 -42.88
CA ASN A 3 -7.80 -22.67 -41.96
C ASN A 3 -7.01 -22.13 -40.76
N GLY A 4 -6.87 -20.80 -40.70
CA GLY A 4 -6.30 -20.10 -39.55
C GLY A 4 -7.28 -20.15 -38.37
N VAL A 5 -6.96 -20.94 -37.36
CA VAL A 5 -7.64 -20.91 -36.05
C VAL A 5 -7.27 -19.60 -35.37
N ALA A 6 -8.21 -18.65 -35.36
CA ALA A 6 -8.09 -17.43 -34.58
C ALA A 6 -8.18 -17.78 -33.08
N ILE A 7 -7.02 -17.85 -32.43
CA ILE A 7 -6.95 -17.92 -30.97
C ILE A 7 -7.35 -16.55 -30.43
N HIS A 8 -8.60 -16.44 -29.96
CA HIS A 8 -9.05 -15.28 -29.18
C HIS A 8 -8.29 -15.27 -27.86
N ILE A 9 -7.15 -14.56 -27.85
CA ILE A 9 -6.46 -14.18 -26.62
C ILE A 9 -7.47 -13.38 -25.80
N GLY A 10 -8.01 -14.01 -24.76
CA GLY A 10 -8.98 -13.40 -23.86
C GLY A 10 -8.51 -12.01 -23.47
N ARG A 11 -9.37 -11.00 -23.70
CA ARG A 11 -9.18 -9.63 -23.23
C ARG A 11 -8.67 -9.70 -21.80
N LYS A 12 -7.40 -9.34 -21.58
CA LYS A 12 -6.86 -9.04 -20.25
C LYS A 12 -7.91 -8.17 -19.57
N SER A 13 -8.54 -8.70 -18.52
CA SER A 13 -9.43 -7.94 -17.67
C SER A 13 -8.65 -6.69 -17.26
N ARG A 14 -9.04 -5.54 -17.83
CA ARG A 14 -8.51 -4.23 -17.44
C ARG A 14 -8.92 -4.12 -15.98
N LYS A 15 -8.03 -4.49 -15.05
CA LYS A 15 -8.22 -4.24 -13.63
C LYS A 15 -8.52 -2.75 -13.55
N ARG A 16 -9.79 -2.41 -13.29
CA ARG A 16 -10.21 -1.02 -13.10
C ARG A 16 -9.33 -0.52 -11.96
N GLY A 17 -8.37 0.36 -12.29
CA GLY A 17 -7.50 0.93 -11.29
C GLY A 17 -8.37 1.60 -10.23
N LEU A 18 -8.01 1.42 -8.95
CA LEU A 18 -8.70 2.09 -7.86
C LEU A 18 -8.73 3.60 -8.12
N THR A 19 -9.86 4.24 -7.84
CA THR A 19 -9.96 5.71 -7.85
C THR A 19 -9.01 6.30 -6.80
N THR A 20 -8.63 7.56 -6.96
CA THR A 20 -7.72 8.25 -6.01
C THR A 20 -8.24 8.17 -4.57
N ARG A 21 -9.55 8.36 -4.36
CA ARG A 21 -10.18 8.24 -3.04
C ARG A 21 -10.08 6.83 -2.47
N GLN A 22 -10.31 5.81 -3.29
CA GLN A 22 -10.16 4.42 -2.87
C GLN A 22 -8.71 4.10 -2.51
N ARG A 23 -7.73 4.56 -3.31
CA ARG A 23 -6.30 4.41 -3.00
C ARG A 23 -5.93 5.05 -1.67
N ALA A 24 -6.35 6.30 -1.43
CA ALA A 24 -6.11 7.00 -0.18
C ALA A 24 -6.71 6.23 1.02
N SER A 25 -7.95 5.73 0.88
CA SER A 25 -8.58 4.93 1.95
C SER A 25 -7.87 3.60 2.20
N SER A 26 -7.32 2.96 1.16
CA SER A 26 -6.55 1.73 1.31
C SER A 26 -5.21 1.98 1.98
N LEU A 27 -4.52 3.07 1.64
CA LEU A 27 -3.27 3.48 2.28
C LEU A 27 -3.48 3.85 3.75
N TYR A 28 -4.56 4.57 4.06
CA TYR A 28 -4.94 4.89 5.44
C TYR A 28 -5.12 3.62 6.28
N ARG A 29 -5.90 2.65 5.77
CA ARG A 29 -6.11 1.36 6.47
C ARG A 29 -4.80 0.60 6.65
N LEU A 30 -3.99 0.52 5.60
CA LEU A 30 -2.69 -0.16 5.64
C LEU A 30 -1.77 0.46 6.71
N TRP A 31 -1.69 1.79 6.76
CA TRP A 31 -0.89 2.51 7.73
C TRP A 31 -1.29 2.15 9.16
N HIS A 32 -2.59 2.22 9.48
CA HIS A 32 -3.06 1.85 10.81
C HIS A 32 -2.80 0.39 11.17
N THR A 33 -2.99 -0.54 10.22
CA THR A 33 -2.66 -1.94 10.45
C THR A 33 -1.17 -2.15 10.75
N ILE A 34 -0.27 -1.42 10.10
CA ILE A 34 1.17 -1.50 10.39
C ILE A 34 1.46 -0.99 11.81
N GLN A 35 0.83 0.11 12.23
CA GLN A 35 1.00 0.65 13.59
C GLN A 35 0.46 -0.31 14.65
N ASP A 36 -0.71 -0.91 14.43
CA ASP A 36 -1.28 -1.90 15.36
C ASP A 36 -0.35 -3.12 15.51
N ILE A 37 0.20 -3.64 14.40
CA ILE A 37 1.16 -4.77 14.44
C ILE A 37 2.45 -4.39 15.17
N LYS A 38 2.93 -3.15 15.01
CA LYS A 38 4.13 -2.65 15.69
C LYS A 38 3.89 -2.57 17.20
N GLU A 39 2.75 -2.04 17.61
CA GLU A 39 2.34 -1.95 19.01
C GLU A 39 2.23 -3.36 19.64
N ASP A 40 1.61 -4.31 18.95
CA ASP A 40 1.55 -5.71 19.39
C ASP A 40 2.96 -6.31 19.54
N ALA A 41 3.86 -6.07 18.58
CA ALA A 41 5.24 -6.55 18.64
C ALA A 41 6.04 -5.95 19.82
N GLU A 42 5.85 -4.65 20.10
CA GLU A 42 6.44 -3.97 21.26
C GLU A 42 5.92 -4.57 22.58
N GLN A 43 4.61 -4.82 22.68
CA GLN A 43 4.00 -5.46 23.85
C GLN A 43 4.51 -6.89 24.07
N MET A 44 4.74 -7.63 22.98
CA MET A 44 5.35 -8.96 23.00
C MET A 44 6.85 -8.94 23.37
N LYS A 45 7.48 -7.75 23.40
CA LYS A 45 8.93 -7.56 23.54
C LYS A 45 9.73 -8.29 22.45
N ASP A 46 9.14 -8.44 21.27
CA ASP A 46 9.78 -9.06 20.12
C ASP A 46 10.51 -7.99 19.30
N SER A 47 11.78 -7.76 19.62
CA SER A 47 12.58 -6.72 18.98
C SER A 47 12.85 -6.99 17.49
N GLU A 48 12.89 -8.26 17.07
CA GLU A 48 13.10 -8.61 15.66
C GLU A 48 11.85 -8.26 14.84
N LEU A 49 10.66 -8.58 15.38
CA LEU A 49 9.40 -8.23 14.75
C LEU A 49 9.20 -6.70 14.68
N VAL A 50 9.52 -5.96 15.75
CA VAL A 50 9.48 -4.49 15.73
C VAL A 50 10.36 -3.92 14.62
N LEU A 51 11.57 -4.46 14.44
CA LEU A 51 12.49 -4.03 13.38
C LEU A 51 11.93 -4.34 12.00
N LEU A 52 11.39 -5.55 11.79
CA LEU A 52 10.79 -5.96 10.52
C LEU A 52 9.59 -5.06 10.16
N VAL A 53 8.73 -4.75 11.13
CA VAL A 53 7.58 -3.86 10.92
C VAL A 53 8.03 -2.44 10.60
N GLY A 54 9.09 -1.94 11.24
CA GLY A 54 9.72 -0.67 10.89
C GLY A 54 10.28 -0.63 9.46
N MET A 55 10.86 -1.75 8.96
CA MET A 55 11.28 -1.83 7.56
C MET A 55 10.09 -1.79 6.59
N ILE A 56 8.98 -2.43 6.94
CA ILE A 56 7.74 -2.38 6.14
C ILE A 56 7.19 -0.96 6.09
N GLU A 57 7.20 -0.23 7.21
CA GLU A 57 6.81 1.18 7.32
C GLU A 57 7.59 2.04 6.30
N LEU A 58 8.93 1.92 6.29
CA LEU A 58 9.81 2.63 5.35
C LEU A 58 9.52 2.29 3.89
N LEU A 59 9.29 1.02 3.57
CA LEU A 59 8.99 0.59 2.19
C LEU A 59 7.63 1.13 1.70
N VAL A 60 6.65 1.21 2.58
CA VAL A 60 5.34 1.80 2.28
C VAL A 60 5.46 3.31 2.06
N GLU A 61 6.25 3.99 2.88
CA GLU A 61 6.55 5.42 2.71
C GLU A 61 7.26 5.70 1.38
N GLU A 62 8.33 4.96 1.05
CA GLU A 62 9.04 5.10 -0.22
C GLU A 62 8.09 4.90 -1.42
N ARG A 63 7.26 3.85 -1.35
CA ARG A 63 6.33 3.55 -2.45
C ARG A 63 5.23 4.59 -2.58
N THR A 64 4.77 5.17 -1.48
CA THR A 64 3.73 6.20 -1.50
C THR A 64 4.29 7.57 -1.90
N ALA A 65 5.51 7.90 -1.50
CA ALA A 65 6.24 9.07 -1.97
C ALA A 65 6.42 9.05 -3.49
N GLY A 66 6.82 7.91 -4.07
CA GLY A 66 6.97 7.73 -5.52
C GLY A 66 5.66 7.69 -6.32
N LEU A 67 4.51 7.53 -5.67
CA LEU A 67 3.19 7.58 -6.32
C LEU A 67 2.63 9.01 -6.46
N THR A 68 3.33 10.01 -5.93
CA THR A 68 3.00 11.43 -6.07
C THR A 68 4.09 12.14 -6.89
N PRO A 69 3.77 12.98 -7.89
CA PRO A 69 4.76 13.85 -8.54
C PRO A 69 5.39 14.90 -7.59
N ARG A 70 5.00 14.89 -6.32
CA ARG A 70 5.37 15.80 -5.24
C ARG A 70 5.44 14.98 -3.94
N GLY A 71 6.53 14.26 -3.72
CA GLY A 71 6.79 13.42 -2.53
C GLY A 71 6.73 14.12 -1.17
N ALA A 72 6.33 15.40 -1.10
CA ALA A 72 6.19 16.19 0.12
C ALA A 72 4.75 16.20 0.69
N MET A 73 3.74 15.62 0.03
CA MET A 73 2.35 15.70 0.51
C MET A 73 2.02 14.80 1.70
N LEU A 74 2.75 13.70 1.94
CA LEU A 74 2.55 12.88 3.14
C LEU A 74 3.11 13.54 4.41
N ALA A 75 4.16 14.36 4.28
CA ALA A 75 4.68 15.17 5.39
C ALA A 75 3.70 16.25 5.87
N ALA A 76 2.70 16.59 5.04
CA ALA A 76 1.64 17.53 5.37
C ALA A 76 0.31 16.84 5.75
N ALA A 77 0.26 15.51 5.72
CA ALA A 77 -0.91 14.76 6.15
C ALA A 77 -0.89 14.71 7.68
N ASP A 78 -1.85 15.38 8.31
CA ASP A 78 -2.07 15.30 9.75
C ASP A 78 -2.45 13.85 10.12
N THR A 79 -1.53 13.17 10.82
CA THR A 79 -1.67 11.79 11.28
C THR A 79 -2.24 11.70 12.69
N THR A 80 -2.69 12.82 13.28
CA THR A 80 -3.27 12.80 14.62
C THR A 80 -4.62 12.08 14.63
N ARG A 81 -4.78 11.15 15.58
CA ARG A 81 -6.06 10.44 15.82
C ARG A 81 -7.12 11.47 16.25
N PRO A 82 -8.34 11.45 15.69
CA PRO A 82 -9.45 12.17 16.29
C PRO A 82 -9.80 11.53 17.63
N HIS A 83 -10.05 12.36 18.65
CA HIS A 83 -10.49 11.98 19.99
C HIS A 83 -11.82 11.23 19.99
#